data_AF-A0A6G0QWP2-F1
#
_entry.id   AF-A0A6G0QWP2-F1
#
_cell.length_a   1.000
_cell.length_b   1.000
_cell.length_c   1.000
_cell.angle_alpha   90.00
_cell.angle_beta   90.00
_cell.angle_gamma   90.00
#
_symmetry.space_group_name_H-M   'P 1'
#
loop_
_entity.id
_entity.type
_entity.pdbx_description
1 polymer ?
#
loop_
_entity_poly.entity_id
_entity_poly.type
_entity_poly.pdbx_seq_one_letter_code
_entity_poly.pdbx_strand_id
1 'polypeptide(L)'
;MIIMFVVSAAWTFMLAAIQVHADTIANAIMGTTEFDDGEFWLLPKPETSLVVASVVMLALFGIGYTTLAVTILFFYRAGAPKDDDLSLESLNGSVKVAESLDVATPEVAMKQNGRKNLVYRIIKWVRELPTDIREHYFTAALDMPKLVFQTLTLYTYLQKGFPTPIIYYYSVLLLCNWLVACYRSQRYVADPDLIIARLYYTFDLFFAVFAPFVVLIYYIYSFSFDRAEFMTRMETLSPGSFDIIARIFGDPSQISSFCNAFHYLQFSSGSSLFYKSALNLLSLYKWRKIIKTLIHNNHERQIERKRKALIKPVPRESRSGSITAAITKRLSETLTKPKFGKHFAPKLLLSLVFLAAGISTFVYSIGSVVSTTDLCSKYEKCVLASYQWNFGEKHCTCLAFADRQMSPKNYAEWTNPEGTTSKLAALAMAGELRIVQVINRAVPELPEELKACRYLEQMILAYTKTQHLPEWMSEFSHLKYLHIEGDYTDQRLSSVADGIFDTMSHLTFLHLGVHPNLEKLPSFSSLKNLRYLGIAVMDLLIEIPSFEGLSELGDVIVAHVPRATRLSSLES
;
A
#
# COMPACT_ATOMS: atom_id res chain seq x y z
N MET A 1 -9.10 -23.60 5.55
CA MET A 1 -8.73 -22.96 6.84
C MET A 1 -7.29 -23.25 7.24
N ILE A 2 -6.85 -24.50 7.38
CA ILE A 2 -5.45 -24.79 7.75
C ILE A 2 -4.46 -24.24 6.71
N ILE A 3 -4.61 -24.59 5.43
CA ILE A 3 -3.76 -24.07 4.33
C ILE A 3 -3.73 -22.54 4.36
N MET A 4 -4.91 -21.93 4.48
CA MET A 4 -5.07 -20.48 4.55
C MET A 4 -4.24 -19.86 5.69
N PHE A 5 -4.29 -20.41 6.92
CA PHE A 5 -3.50 -19.89 8.03
C PHE A 5 -1.99 -20.16 7.89
N VAL A 6 -1.61 -21.30 7.33
CA VAL A 6 -0.20 -21.62 7.05
C VAL A 6 0.37 -20.63 6.03
N VAL A 7 -0.35 -20.37 4.94
CA VAL A 7 0.05 -19.38 3.93
C VAL A 7 0.08 -17.97 4.53
N SER A 8 -0.90 -17.60 5.37
CA SER A 8 -0.86 -16.31 6.07
C SER A 8 0.31 -16.17 7.03
N ALA A 9 0.67 -17.22 7.77
CA ALA A 9 1.82 -17.21 8.65
C ALA A 9 3.11 -17.05 7.84
N ALA A 10 3.31 -17.87 6.81
CA ALA A 10 4.47 -17.80 5.92
C ALA A 10 4.62 -16.41 5.29
N TRP A 11 3.53 -15.84 4.76
CA TRP A 11 3.54 -14.49 4.21
C TRP A 11 3.86 -13.42 5.25
N THR A 12 3.33 -13.54 6.47
CA THR A 12 3.61 -12.57 7.54
C THR A 12 5.08 -12.59 7.94
N PHE A 13 5.72 -13.76 7.97
CA PHE A 13 7.17 -13.87 8.18
C PHE A 13 7.97 -13.30 7.00
N MET A 14 7.52 -13.54 5.75
CA MET A 14 8.13 -12.90 4.58
C MET A 14 8.04 -11.37 4.63
N LEU A 15 6.89 -10.81 5.06
CA LEU A 15 6.75 -9.37 5.28
C LEU A 15 7.72 -8.85 6.33
N ALA A 16 8.05 -9.65 7.36
CA ALA A 16 9.01 -9.26 8.39
C ALA A 16 10.43 -9.22 7.80
N ALA A 17 10.79 -10.20 6.97
CA ALA A 17 12.05 -10.20 6.23
C ALA A 17 12.16 -8.99 5.27
N ILE A 18 11.06 -8.63 4.57
CA ILE A 18 11.01 -7.46 3.68
C ILE A 18 11.27 -6.15 4.43
N GLN A 19 10.91 -6.02 5.71
CA GLN A 19 11.22 -4.79 6.46
C GLN A 19 12.72 -4.59 6.68
N VAL A 20 13.49 -5.67 6.74
CA VAL A 20 14.93 -5.62 7.05
C VAL A 20 15.77 -5.61 5.76
N HIS A 21 15.41 -6.46 4.79
CA HIS A 21 16.20 -6.70 3.58
C HIS A 21 15.40 -6.34 2.32
N ALA A 22 14.82 -5.14 2.30
CA ALA A 22 13.94 -4.67 1.23
C ALA A 22 14.62 -4.73 -0.15
N ASP A 23 15.78 -4.08 -0.31
CA ASP A 23 16.50 -4.00 -1.58
C ASP A 23 16.98 -5.38 -2.04
N THR A 24 17.58 -6.16 -1.14
CA THR A 24 18.03 -7.53 -1.43
C THR A 24 16.89 -8.42 -1.89
N ILE A 25 15.74 -8.37 -1.22
CA ILE A 25 14.57 -9.18 -1.58
C ILE A 25 13.95 -8.69 -2.89
N ALA A 26 13.80 -7.38 -3.09
CA ALA A 26 13.30 -6.82 -4.34
C ALA A 26 14.19 -7.25 -5.53
N ASN A 27 15.51 -7.12 -5.39
CA ASN A 27 16.45 -7.55 -6.41
C ASN A 27 16.44 -9.06 -6.67
N ALA A 28 16.39 -9.87 -5.61
CA ALA A 28 16.34 -11.32 -5.76
C ALA A 28 15.06 -11.78 -6.47
N ILE A 29 13.92 -11.18 -6.14
CA ILE A 29 12.63 -11.50 -6.75
C ILE A 29 12.57 -11.09 -8.21
N MET A 30 13.16 -9.93 -8.54
CA MET A 30 13.11 -9.35 -9.88
C MET A 30 14.33 -9.70 -10.74
N GLY A 31 15.29 -10.46 -10.20
CA GLY A 31 16.53 -10.83 -10.89
C GLY A 31 17.38 -9.63 -11.28
N THR A 32 17.55 -8.65 -10.39
CA THR A 32 18.32 -7.41 -10.62
C THR A 32 19.49 -7.24 -9.64
N THR A 33 19.97 -8.34 -9.05
CA THR A 33 21.03 -8.33 -8.02
C THR A 33 22.40 -7.86 -8.51
N GLU A 34 22.69 -8.02 -9.80
CA GLU A 34 24.01 -7.71 -10.40
C GLU A 34 24.10 -6.26 -10.90
N PHE A 35 23.01 -5.49 -10.79
CA PHE A 35 22.92 -4.15 -11.36
C PHE A 35 22.89 -3.06 -10.29
N ASP A 36 23.46 -1.90 -10.62
CA ASP A 36 23.49 -0.70 -9.78
C ASP A 36 23.96 -0.98 -8.34
N ASP A 37 24.96 -1.85 -8.17
CA ASP A 37 25.51 -2.28 -6.87
C ASP A 37 24.47 -2.78 -5.85
N GLY A 38 23.36 -3.34 -6.35
CA GLY A 38 22.25 -3.82 -5.51
C GLY A 38 21.25 -2.72 -5.14
N GLU A 39 21.35 -1.51 -5.70
CA GLU A 39 20.46 -0.38 -5.46
C GLU A 39 19.58 -0.04 -6.69
N PHE A 40 19.35 -1.00 -7.59
CA PHE A 40 18.53 -0.84 -8.81
C PHE A 40 17.17 -0.17 -8.56
N TRP A 41 16.48 -0.53 -7.46
CA TRP A 41 15.15 -0.02 -7.14
C TRP A 41 15.16 1.29 -6.34
N LEU A 42 16.29 1.67 -5.73
CA LEU A 42 16.43 2.73 -4.71
C LEU A 42 15.21 2.83 -3.77
N LEU A 43 14.85 1.73 -3.11
CA LEU A 43 13.68 1.76 -2.24
C LEU A 43 13.89 2.74 -1.07
N PRO A 44 12.81 3.35 -0.55
CA PRO A 44 12.89 4.18 0.65
C PRO A 44 13.37 3.33 1.83
N LYS A 45 14.37 3.83 2.58
CA LYS A 45 14.85 3.22 3.82
C LYS A 45 14.11 3.88 5.01
N PRO A 46 13.15 3.18 5.66
CA PRO A 46 12.45 3.72 6.83
C PRO A 46 13.37 3.79 8.06
N GLU A 47 12.98 4.58 9.06
CA GLU A 47 13.74 4.70 10.32
C GLU A 47 13.94 3.33 10.99
N THR A 48 15.14 3.09 11.54
CA THR A 48 15.51 1.83 12.19
C THR A 48 14.56 1.44 13.32
N SER A 49 14.07 2.41 14.09
CA SER A 49 13.08 2.20 15.15
C SER A 49 11.77 1.60 14.62
N LEU A 50 11.30 2.11 13.48
CA LEU A 50 10.09 1.67 12.81
C LEU A 50 10.27 0.27 12.20
N VAL A 51 11.45 -0.02 11.62
CA VAL A 51 11.79 -1.36 11.12
C VAL A 51 11.71 -2.38 12.24
N VAL A 52 12.40 -2.12 13.37
CA VAL A 52 12.42 -3.03 14.52
C VAL A 52 11.01 -3.28 15.06
N ALA A 53 10.23 -2.22 15.28
CA ALA A 53 8.86 -2.34 15.75
C ALA A 53 7.97 -3.16 14.79
N SER A 54 8.14 -2.94 13.49
CA SER A 54 7.39 -3.66 12.44
C SER A 54 7.73 -5.14 12.40
N VAL A 55 9.01 -5.50 12.50
CA VAL A 55 9.47 -6.89 12.54
C VAL A 55 8.92 -7.62 13.76
N VAL A 56 9.02 -7.02 14.95
CA VAL A 56 8.49 -7.62 16.19
C VAL A 56 6.98 -7.87 16.07
N MET A 57 6.23 -6.87 15.61
CA MET A 57 4.77 -6.98 15.46
C MET A 57 4.38 -8.05 14.44
N LEU A 58 5.02 -8.07 13.27
CA LEU A 58 4.77 -9.08 12.24
C LEU A 58 5.13 -10.48 12.72
N ALA A 59 6.25 -10.66 13.42
CA ALA A 59 6.64 -11.96 13.98
C ALA A 59 5.59 -12.48 14.97
N LEU A 60 5.08 -11.62 15.85
CA LEU A 60 3.99 -11.96 16.78
C LEU A 60 2.72 -12.37 16.04
N PHE A 61 2.35 -11.66 14.96
CA PHE A 61 1.20 -12.03 14.15
C PHE A 61 1.40 -13.35 13.40
N GLY A 62 2.60 -13.61 12.87
CA GLY A 62 2.98 -14.87 12.23
C GLY A 62 2.85 -16.05 13.20
N ILE A 63 3.35 -15.90 14.43
CA ILE A 63 3.17 -16.89 15.51
C ILE A 63 1.68 -17.09 15.83
N GLY A 64 0.91 -16.00 15.87
CA GLY A 64 -0.54 -16.05 16.07
C GLY A 64 -1.26 -16.91 15.02
N TYR A 65 -0.97 -16.69 13.74
CA TYR A 65 -1.56 -17.50 12.64
C TYR A 65 -1.12 -18.97 12.71
N THR A 66 0.15 -19.24 13.01
CA THR A 66 0.65 -20.61 13.23
C THR A 66 -0.08 -21.29 14.39
N THR A 67 -0.29 -20.60 15.49
CA THR A 67 -1.02 -21.10 16.66
C THR A 67 -2.47 -21.47 16.28
N LEU A 68 -3.15 -20.67 15.46
CA LEU A 68 -4.49 -21.01 14.97
C LEU A 68 -4.49 -22.26 14.07
N ALA A 69 -3.50 -22.42 13.20
CA ALA A 69 -3.35 -23.60 12.35
C ALA A 69 -3.13 -24.88 13.18
N VAL A 70 -2.22 -24.82 14.15
CA VAL A 70 -1.93 -25.90 15.11
C VAL A 70 -3.18 -26.23 15.93
N THR A 71 -3.90 -25.21 16.42
CA THR A 71 -5.12 -25.41 17.22
C THR A 71 -6.17 -26.22 16.45
N ILE A 72 -6.36 -25.92 15.17
CA ILE A 72 -7.28 -26.67 14.31
C ILE A 72 -6.78 -28.10 14.06
N LEU A 73 -5.48 -28.31 13.86
CA LEU A 73 -4.92 -29.64 13.60
C LEU A 73 -5.09 -30.58 14.80
N PHE A 74 -4.79 -30.10 16.01
CA PHE A 74 -4.78 -30.94 17.22
C PHE A 74 -6.15 -31.00 17.91
N PHE A 75 -6.78 -29.86 18.21
CA PHE A 75 -7.98 -29.83 19.04
C PHE A 75 -9.28 -30.14 18.28
N TYR A 76 -9.27 -30.09 16.94
CA TYR A 76 -10.41 -30.57 16.15
C TYR A 76 -10.62 -32.08 16.28
N ARG A 77 -9.54 -32.83 16.57
CA ARG A 77 -9.58 -34.29 16.79
C ARG A 77 -9.55 -34.68 18.28
N ALA A 78 -8.90 -33.89 19.14
CA ALA A 78 -8.61 -34.29 20.52
C ALA A 78 -9.66 -33.94 21.57
N GLY A 79 -10.60 -33.01 21.33
CA GLY A 79 -11.39 -32.42 22.42
C GLY A 79 -10.92 -31.00 22.72
N ALA A 80 -11.82 -30.05 22.93
CA ALA A 80 -11.45 -28.76 23.50
C ALA A 80 -10.70 -28.96 24.84
N PRO A 81 -9.65 -28.16 25.13
CA PRO A 81 -9.09 -28.14 26.47
C PRO A 81 -10.18 -27.71 27.45
N LYS A 82 -10.29 -28.39 28.60
CA LYS A 82 -11.13 -27.93 29.71
C LYS A 82 -10.58 -26.59 30.18
N ASP A 83 -11.46 -25.64 30.49
CA ASP A 83 -11.13 -24.27 30.92
C ASP A 83 -10.39 -24.19 32.29
N ASP A 84 -9.88 -25.30 32.84
CA ASP A 84 -9.28 -25.35 34.18
C ASP A 84 -7.75 -25.11 34.22
N ASP A 85 -7.04 -25.04 33.09
CA ASP A 85 -5.56 -25.06 33.08
C ASP A 85 -4.85 -23.73 32.75
N LEU A 86 -5.53 -22.58 32.80
CA LEU A 86 -4.87 -21.26 32.61
C LEU A 86 -5.28 -20.20 33.63
N SER A 87 -5.45 -20.59 34.89
CA SER A 87 -5.54 -19.69 36.04
C SER A 87 -4.18 -19.60 36.75
N LEU A 88 -3.16 -19.10 36.05
CA LEU A 88 -1.87 -18.77 36.66
C LEU A 88 -1.83 -17.28 37.01
N GLU A 89 -2.55 -16.94 38.08
CA GLU A 89 -2.29 -15.77 38.94
C GLU A 89 -3.04 -15.93 40.28
N SER A 90 -2.83 -17.06 40.94
CA SER A 90 -2.99 -17.15 42.39
C SER A 90 -1.60 -17.05 43.02
N LEU A 91 -1.24 -15.84 43.44
CA LEU A 91 -0.36 -15.53 44.59
C LEU A 91 -0.05 -14.03 44.57
N ASN A 92 -0.90 -13.24 45.22
CA ASN A 92 -0.41 -12.29 46.20
C ASN A 92 -1.53 -11.75 47.10
N GLY A 93 -1.41 -12.10 48.38
CA GLY A 93 -1.50 -11.10 49.45
C GLY A 93 -2.88 -10.55 49.77
N SER A 94 -3.53 -11.23 50.71
CA SER A 94 -4.48 -10.65 51.66
C SER A 94 -4.22 -9.18 52.01
N VAL A 95 -5.13 -8.29 51.64
CA VAL A 95 -5.40 -7.06 52.40
C VAL A 95 -6.91 -6.87 52.51
N LYS A 96 -7.37 -6.86 53.77
CA LYS A 96 -8.74 -6.63 54.20
C LYS A 96 -9.20 -5.24 53.75
N VAL A 97 -10.34 -5.13 53.07
CA VAL A 97 -11.04 -3.85 52.94
C VAL A 97 -12.18 -3.84 53.95
N ALA A 98 -12.01 -2.94 54.92
CA ALA A 98 -12.98 -2.62 55.94
C ALA A 98 -14.16 -1.81 55.36
N GLU A 99 -15.23 -1.88 56.12
CA GLU A 99 -16.55 -1.30 55.98
C GLU A 99 -16.56 0.24 56.04
N SER A 100 -17.65 0.84 55.53
CA SER A 100 -18.18 2.20 55.72
C SER A 100 -17.59 3.36 54.89
N LEU A 101 -18.42 4.03 54.08
CA LEU A 101 -19.18 5.23 54.46
C LEU A 101 -19.99 5.78 53.27
N ASP A 102 -21.29 5.95 53.46
CA ASP A 102 -22.16 6.81 52.64
C ASP A 102 -21.67 8.25 52.70
N VAL A 103 -21.32 8.85 51.55
CA VAL A 103 -21.32 10.31 51.39
C VAL A 103 -21.78 10.65 49.97
N ALA A 104 -22.90 11.38 49.92
CA ALA A 104 -23.48 11.96 48.72
C ALA A 104 -22.50 12.88 47.98
N THR A 105 -22.41 12.74 46.66
CA THR A 105 -21.75 13.73 45.79
C THR A 105 -22.76 14.72 45.20
N PRO A 106 -22.41 16.02 45.16
CA PRO A 106 -23.35 17.09 44.89
C PRO A 106 -23.61 17.26 43.39
N GLU A 107 -24.81 17.78 43.09
CA GLU A 107 -25.16 18.35 41.80
C GLU A 107 -24.17 19.49 41.44
N VAL A 108 -23.25 19.22 40.52
CA VAL A 108 -22.55 20.28 39.80
C VAL A 108 -23.23 20.45 38.45
N ALA A 109 -24.15 21.42 38.42
CA ALA A 109 -24.73 21.95 37.20
C ALA A 109 -23.62 22.60 36.36
N MET A 110 -23.12 21.88 35.35
CA MET A 110 -22.20 22.43 34.36
C MET A 110 -22.91 22.56 33.01
N LYS A 111 -23.34 23.79 32.75
CA LYS A 111 -23.91 24.28 31.49
C LYS A 111 -22.82 24.23 30.41
N GLN A 112 -22.82 23.24 29.51
CA GLN A 112 -21.97 23.26 28.29
C GLN A 112 -22.64 22.60 27.06
N ASN A 113 -23.05 23.49 26.15
CA ASN A 113 -23.12 23.39 24.69
C ASN A 113 -23.32 22.03 23.98
N GLY A 114 -24.56 21.79 23.52
CA GLY A 114 -24.95 21.54 22.12
C GLY A 114 -24.49 20.27 21.37
N ARG A 115 -23.27 19.78 21.58
CA ARG A 115 -22.65 18.76 20.72
C ARG A 115 -22.44 17.40 21.41
N LYS A 116 -22.54 17.36 22.75
CA LYS A 116 -22.44 16.13 23.57
C LYS A 116 -23.76 15.34 23.67
N ASN A 117 -24.90 15.92 23.28
CA ASN A 117 -26.21 15.29 23.38
C ASN A 117 -26.46 14.16 22.37
N LEU A 118 -25.83 14.19 21.20
CA LEU A 118 -25.99 13.13 20.19
C LEU A 118 -25.23 11.87 20.59
N VAL A 119 -23.96 12.01 20.99
CA VAL A 119 -23.10 10.89 21.42
C VAL A 119 -23.65 10.26 22.69
N TYR A 120 -24.08 11.07 23.67
CA TYR A 120 -24.73 10.56 24.89
C TYR A 120 -26.05 9.85 24.58
N ARG A 121 -26.89 10.37 23.66
CA ARG A 121 -28.11 9.67 23.19
C ARG A 121 -27.80 8.35 22.50
N ILE A 122 -26.78 8.31 21.63
CA ILE A 122 -26.37 7.09 20.93
C ILE A 122 -25.85 6.06 21.95
N ILE A 123 -25.02 6.46 22.91
CA ILE A 123 -24.50 5.56 23.96
C ILE A 123 -25.63 5.03 24.84
N LYS A 124 -26.58 5.88 25.25
CA LYS A 124 -27.75 5.48 26.03
C LYS A 124 -28.65 4.53 25.24
N TRP A 125 -28.92 4.83 23.97
CA TRP A 125 -29.69 3.98 23.06
C TRP A 125 -29.01 2.61 22.81
N VAL A 126 -27.67 2.58 22.70
CA VAL A 126 -26.89 1.33 22.57
C VAL A 126 -26.93 0.47 23.84
N ARG A 127 -26.99 1.10 25.03
CA ARG A 127 -27.14 0.36 26.30
C ARG A 127 -28.54 -0.21 26.53
N GLU A 128 -29.58 0.43 26.00
CA GLU A 128 -30.99 0.01 26.12
C GLU A 128 -31.42 -1.08 25.13
N LEU A 129 -30.55 -1.49 24.20
CA LEU A 129 -30.82 -2.55 23.23
C LEU A 129 -30.70 -3.96 23.85
N PRO A 130 -31.58 -4.92 23.48
CA PRO A 130 -31.44 -6.33 23.84
C PRO A 130 -30.03 -6.86 23.52
N THR A 131 -29.50 -7.74 24.37
CA THR A 131 -28.10 -8.24 24.30
C THR A 131 -27.74 -8.78 22.93
N ASP A 132 -28.64 -9.56 22.32
CA ASP A 132 -28.44 -10.08 20.97
C ASP A 132 -28.21 -8.93 20.00
N ILE A 133 -29.13 -7.96 19.96
CA ILE A 133 -29.15 -6.86 18.97
C ILE A 133 -27.91 -5.97 19.12
N ARG A 134 -27.47 -5.74 20.35
CA ARG A 134 -26.23 -5.02 20.65
C ARG A 134 -25.01 -5.72 20.04
N GLU A 135 -24.92 -7.05 20.14
CA GLU A 135 -23.82 -7.81 19.52
C GLU A 135 -23.83 -7.71 17.99
N HIS A 136 -25.01 -7.68 17.36
CA HIS A 136 -25.11 -7.55 15.90
C HIS A 136 -24.65 -6.17 15.39
N TYR A 137 -25.11 -5.09 16.02
CA TYR A 137 -24.65 -3.74 15.67
C TYR A 137 -23.17 -3.54 16.00
N PHE A 138 -22.69 -4.08 17.13
CA PHE A 138 -21.29 -4.03 17.49
C PHE A 138 -20.42 -4.80 16.49
N THR A 139 -20.89 -5.95 16.00
CA THR A 139 -20.14 -6.71 15.00
C THR A 139 -20.11 -5.99 13.65
N ALA A 140 -21.23 -5.42 13.21
CA ALA A 140 -21.27 -4.59 11.99
C ALA A 140 -20.40 -3.33 12.11
N ALA A 141 -20.37 -2.69 13.29
CA ALA A 141 -19.49 -1.56 13.57
C ALA A 141 -18.00 -1.95 13.55
N LEU A 142 -17.65 -3.16 13.97
CA LEU A 142 -16.29 -3.72 13.86
C LEU A 142 -15.91 -4.12 12.43
N ASP A 143 -16.86 -4.18 11.51
CA ASP A 143 -16.65 -4.51 10.10
C ASP A 143 -16.46 -3.24 9.23
N MET A 144 -17.05 -2.10 9.64
CA MET A 144 -16.96 -0.81 8.94
C MET A 144 -15.54 -0.30 8.70
N PRO A 145 -14.63 -0.22 9.71
CA PRO A 145 -13.26 0.26 9.48
C PRO A 145 -12.55 -0.53 8.39
N LYS A 146 -12.77 -1.86 8.34
CA LYS A 146 -12.12 -2.73 7.37
C LYS A 146 -12.53 -2.41 5.94
N LEU A 147 -13.85 -2.30 5.70
CA LEU A 147 -14.38 -1.96 4.38
C LEU A 147 -13.88 -0.57 3.94
N VAL A 148 -13.81 0.39 4.86
CA VAL A 148 -13.22 1.72 4.59
C VAL A 148 -11.75 1.59 4.19
N PHE A 149 -10.93 0.86 4.94
CA PHE A 149 -9.52 0.66 4.59
C PHE A 149 -9.33 -0.06 3.25
N GLN A 150 -10.16 -1.06 2.94
CA GLN A 150 -10.13 -1.75 1.66
C GLN A 150 -10.51 -0.81 0.50
N THR A 151 -11.50 0.06 0.69
CA THR A 151 -11.87 1.11 -0.27
C THR A 151 -10.76 2.16 -0.44
N LEU A 152 -10.13 2.61 0.64
CA LEU A 152 -8.99 3.53 0.57
C LEU A 152 -7.80 2.93 -0.17
N THR A 153 -7.59 1.61 -0.03
CA THR A 153 -6.53 0.89 -0.76
C THR A 153 -6.81 0.86 -2.26
N LEU A 154 -8.06 0.60 -2.68
CA LEU A 154 -8.45 0.69 -4.09
C LEU A 154 -8.25 2.11 -4.64
N TYR A 155 -8.61 3.13 -3.86
CA TYR A 155 -8.38 4.53 -4.25
C TYR A 155 -6.89 4.84 -4.40
N THR A 156 -6.05 4.29 -3.53
CA THR A 156 -4.59 4.40 -3.64
C THR A 156 -4.08 3.73 -4.91
N TYR A 157 -4.60 2.55 -5.28
CA TYR A 157 -4.22 1.86 -6.51
C TYR A 157 -4.59 2.67 -7.76
N LEU A 158 -5.77 3.30 -7.76
CA LEU A 158 -6.21 4.20 -8.82
C LEU A 158 -5.27 5.42 -8.93
N GLN A 159 -5.05 6.13 -7.82
CA GLN A 159 -4.22 7.35 -7.81
C GLN A 159 -2.74 7.12 -8.10
N LYS A 160 -2.20 5.95 -7.75
CA LYS A 160 -0.80 5.58 -8.00
C LYS A 160 -0.57 4.94 -9.37
N GLY A 161 -1.62 4.79 -10.18
CA GLY A 161 -1.51 4.25 -11.55
C GLY A 161 -1.23 2.76 -11.60
N PHE A 162 -1.76 1.95 -10.68
CA PHE A 162 -1.55 0.50 -10.71
C PHE A 162 -2.12 -0.11 -12.01
N PRO A 163 -1.59 -1.25 -12.49
CA PRO A 163 -2.07 -1.91 -13.69
C PRO A 163 -3.58 -2.15 -13.66
N THR A 164 -4.27 -1.81 -14.74
CA THR A 164 -5.73 -1.93 -14.83
C THR A 164 -6.28 -3.33 -14.51
N PRO A 165 -5.60 -4.46 -14.84
CA PRO A 165 -6.08 -5.78 -14.44
C PRO A 165 -6.14 -5.96 -12.92
N ILE A 166 -5.16 -5.42 -12.18
CA ILE A 166 -5.14 -5.46 -10.71
C ILE A 166 -6.29 -4.63 -10.15
N ILE A 167 -6.51 -3.43 -10.69
CA ILE A 167 -7.59 -2.53 -10.26
C ILE A 167 -8.95 -3.19 -10.46
N TYR A 168 -9.21 -3.78 -11.64
CA TYR A 168 -10.47 -4.46 -11.93
C TYR A 168 -10.68 -5.69 -11.04
N TYR A 169 -9.64 -6.51 -10.85
CA TYR A 169 -9.74 -7.67 -9.98
C TYR A 169 -10.04 -7.27 -8.54
N TYR A 170 -9.34 -6.26 -8.02
CA TYR A 170 -9.55 -5.74 -6.67
C TYR A 170 -10.96 -5.13 -6.52
N SER A 171 -11.44 -4.35 -7.50
CA SER A 171 -12.75 -3.69 -7.43
C SER A 171 -13.91 -4.68 -7.44
N VAL A 172 -13.82 -5.77 -8.22
CA VAL A 172 -14.81 -6.84 -8.24
C VAL A 172 -14.84 -7.57 -6.89
N LEU A 173 -13.68 -7.96 -6.36
CA LEU A 173 -13.63 -8.61 -5.05
C LEU A 173 -14.14 -7.70 -3.93
N LEU A 174 -13.85 -6.39 -4.01
CA LEU A 174 -14.31 -5.43 -3.02
C LEU A 174 -15.83 -5.26 -3.08
N LEU A 175 -16.40 -5.19 -4.29
CA LEU A 175 -17.84 -5.19 -4.50
C LEU A 175 -18.48 -6.44 -3.88
N CYS A 176 -17.93 -7.63 -4.14
CA CYS A 176 -18.38 -8.87 -3.49
C CYS A 176 -18.32 -8.75 -1.97
N ASN A 177 -17.27 -8.16 -1.40
CA ASN A 177 -17.17 -7.99 0.06
C ASN A 177 -18.24 -7.03 0.62
N TRP A 178 -18.51 -5.91 -0.04
CA TRP A 178 -19.61 -5.01 0.31
C TRP A 178 -20.99 -5.70 0.20
N LEU A 179 -21.20 -6.54 -0.81
CA LEU A 179 -22.44 -7.31 -0.97
C LEU A 179 -22.60 -8.37 0.13
N VAL A 180 -21.53 -9.05 0.54
CA VAL A 180 -21.57 -10.00 1.67
C VAL A 180 -21.85 -9.26 2.98
N ALA A 181 -21.25 -8.09 3.21
CA ALA A 181 -21.55 -7.25 4.37
C ALA A 181 -23.02 -6.79 4.38
N CYS A 182 -23.53 -6.35 3.23
CA CYS A 182 -24.93 -6.00 3.02
C CYS A 182 -25.84 -7.19 3.36
N TYR A 183 -25.60 -8.36 2.78
CA TYR A 183 -26.36 -9.58 3.05
C TYR A 183 -26.35 -9.98 4.53
N ARG A 184 -25.17 -9.94 5.15
CA ARG A 184 -24.98 -10.26 6.57
C ARG A 184 -25.72 -9.29 7.48
N SER A 185 -25.80 -8.01 7.13
CA SER A 185 -26.54 -7.00 7.91
C SER A 185 -28.06 -7.22 7.93
N GLN A 186 -28.61 -7.97 6.96
CA GLN A 186 -30.04 -8.24 6.84
C GLN A 186 -30.50 -9.45 7.67
N ARG A 187 -29.64 -10.45 7.92
CA ARG A 187 -30.04 -11.73 8.54
C ARG A 187 -29.52 -11.91 9.96
N TYR A 188 -30.47 -12.23 10.84
CA TYR A 188 -30.25 -12.54 12.25
C TYR A 188 -30.22 -14.05 12.56
N VAL A 189 -30.21 -14.89 11.52
CA VAL A 189 -30.27 -16.32 11.73
C VAL A 189 -28.91 -16.79 12.22
N ALA A 190 -28.88 -17.43 13.38
CA ALA A 190 -27.69 -18.10 13.89
C ALA A 190 -27.16 -19.02 12.78
N ASP A 191 -25.96 -18.71 12.27
CA ASP A 191 -25.25 -19.50 11.26
C ASP A 191 -24.56 -20.65 12.02
N PRO A 192 -25.21 -21.83 12.15
CA PRO A 192 -24.75 -22.85 13.09
C PRO A 192 -23.44 -23.52 12.61
N ASP A 193 -23.13 -23.37 11.32
CA ASP A 193 -21.91 -23.84 10.66
C ASP A 193 -20.91 -22.71 10.35
N LEU A 194 -21.25 -21.46 10.72
CA LEU A 194 -20.45 -20.25 10.49
C LEU A 194 -19.95 -20.12 9.04
N ILE A 195 -20.73 -20.57 8.05
CA ILE A 195 -20.33 -20.57 6.63
C ILE A 195 -20.18 -19.14 6.11
N ILE A 196 -21.17 -18.28 6.36
CA ILE A 196 -21.18 -16.89 5.88
C ILE A 196 -20.08 -16.10 6.58
N ALA A 197 -19.91 -16.33 7.89
CA ALA A 197 -18.83 -15.71 8.65
C ALA A 197 -17.46 -16.13 8.09
N ARG A 198 -17.24 -17.42 7.82
CA ARG A 198 -15.97 -17.90 7.23
C ARG A 198 -15.72 -17.32 5.85
N LEU A 199 -16.73 -17.26 4.98
CA LEU A 199 -16.58 -16.67 3.65
C LEU A 199 -16.19 -15.20 3.74
N TYR A 200 -16.90 -14.42 4.56
CA TYR A 200 -16.61 -13.00 4.79
C TYR A 200 -15.18 -12.78 5.31
N TYR A 201 -14.75 -13.53 6.33
CA TYR A 201 -13.39 -13.40 6.86
C TYR A 201 -12.30 -13.95 5.94
N THR A 202 -12.65 -14.78 4.96
CA THR A 202 -11.71 -15.21 3.90
C THR A 202 -11.44 -14.06 2.95
N PHE A 203 -12.45 -13.26 2.57
CA PHE A 203 -12.25 -12.02 1.82
C PHE A 203 -11.41 -11.01 2.60
N ASP A 204 -11.67 -10.83 3.91
CA ASP A 204 -10.85 -9.96 4.76
C ASP A 204 -9.37 -10.38 4.74
N LEU A 205 -9.10 -11.68 4.86
CA LEU A 205 -7.74 -12.19 4.82
C LEU A 205 -7.12 -12.03 3.43
N PHE A 206 -7.91 -12.19 2.37
CA PHE A 206 -7.46 -11.93 1.00
C PHE A 206 -6.91 -10.50 0.87
N PHE A 207 -7.68 -9.48 1.27
CA PHE A 207 -7.24 -8.09 1.16
C PHE A 207 -6.05 -7.74 2.06
N ALA A 208 -5.98 -8.33 3.26
CA ALA A 208 -4.92 -8.02 4.21
C ALA A 208 -3.57 -8.70 3.86
N VAL A 209 -3.62 -9.91 3.31
CA VAL A 209 -2.44 -10.78 3.15
C VAL A 209 -2.17 -11.07 1.67
N PHE A 210 -3.19 -11.45 0.90
CA PHE A 210 -3.01 -11.94 -0.47
C PHE A 210 -2.99 -10.85 -1.53
N ALA A 211 -3.71 -9.73 -1.35
CA ALA A 211 -3.76 -8.68 -2.37
C ALA A 211 -2.37 -8.10 -2.69
N PRO A 212 -1.50 -7.78 -1.71
CA PRO A 212 -0.14 -7.33 -2.00
C PRO A 212 0.72 -8.42 -2.66
N PHE A 213 0.49 -9.69 -2.31
CA PHE A 213 1.18 -10.83 -2.92
C PHE A 213 0.80 -11.02 -4.40
N VAL A 214 -0.47 -10.84 -4.75
CA VAL A 214 -0.96 -10.89 -6.15
C VAL A 214 -0.32 -9.77 -6.98
N VAL A 215 -0.18 -8.57 -6.41
CA VAL A 215 0.51 -7.46 -7.08
C VAL A 215 1.98 -7.82 -7.34
N LEU A 216 2.68 -8.39 -6.36
CA LEU A 216 4.06 -8.82 -6.52
C LEU A 216 4.21 -9.88 -7.60
N ILE A 217 3.33 -10.90 -7.60
CA ILE A 217 3.29 -11.94 -8.64
C ILE A 217 3.09 -11.33 -10.02
N TYR A 218 2.18 -10.37 -10.16
CA TYR A 218 1.94 -9.70 -11.43
C TYR A 218 3.25 -9.12 -12.00
N TYR A 219 4.00 -8.38 -11.17
CA TYR A 219 5.26 -7.78 -11.60
C TYR A 219 6.37 -8.80 -11.87
N ILE A 220 6.43 -9.91 -11.14
CA ILE A 220 7.38 -11.00 -11.45
C ILE A 220 7.18 -11.52 -12.88
N TYR A 221 5.93 -11.62 -13.33
CA TYR A 221 5.61 -12.10 -14.68
C TYR A 221 5.60 -11.02 -15.76
N SER A 222 5.35 -9.75 -15.40
CA SER A 222 5.23 -8.65 -16.36
C SER A 222 6.49 -7.79 -16.51
N PHE A 223 7.41 -7.84 -15.53
CA PHE A 223 8.61 -7.00 -15.55
C PHE A 223 9.56 -7.42 -16.67
N SER A 224 9.85 -6.48 -17.56
CA SER A 224 10.71 -6.69 -18.72
C SER A 224 11.94 -5.80 -18.62
N PHE A 225 13.12 -6.44 -18.59
CA PHE A 225 14.42 -5.77 -18.59
C PHE A 225 15.42 -6.69 -19.30
N ASP A 226 16.06 -6.19 -20.36
CA ASP A 226 17.06 -6.96 -21.11
C ASP A 226 18.40 -6.98 -20.38
N ARG A 227 18.54 -7.99 -19.52
CA ARG A 227 19.72 -8.20 -18.68
C ARG A 227 20.95 -8.54 -19.52
N ALA A 228 20.78 -9.32 -20.59
CA ALA A 228 21.91 -9.77 -21.41
C ALA A 228 22.48 -8.61 -22.24
N GLU A 229 21.59 -7.81 -22.83
CA GLU A 229 21.99 -6.58 -23.51
C GLU A 229 22.71 -5.63 -22.53
N PHE A 230 22.16 -5.44 -21.34
CA PHE A 230 22.75 -4.51 -20.38
C PHE A 230 24.11 -4.98 -19.82
N MET A 231 24.27 -6.27 -19.53
CA MET A 231 25.56 -6.83 -19.12
C MET A 231 26.63 -6.63 -20.21
N THR A 232 26.27 -6.82 -21.48
CA THR A 232 27.18 -6.54 -22.61
C THR A 232 27.60 -5.07 -22.64
N ARG A 233 26.67 -4.14 -22.34
CA ARG A 233 26.99 -2.71 -22.22
C ARG A 233 27.97 -2.46 -21.07
N MET A 234 27.71 -3.01 -19.89
CA MET A 234 28.61 -2.87 -18.73
C MET A 234 30.02 -3.42 -18.99
N GLU A 235 30.15 -4.52 -19.73
CA GLU A 235 31.46 -5.09 -20.10
C GLU A 235 32.23 -4.24 -21.12
N THR A 236 31.52 -3.55 -22.01
CA THR A 236 32.13 -2.75 -23.10
C THR A 236 32.42 -1.30 -22.71
N LEU A 237 31.65 -0.74 -21.78
CA LEU A 237 31.78 0.63 -21.34
C LEU A 237 32.85 0.76 -20.24
N SER A 238 33.58 1.87 -20.27
CA SER A 238 34.59 2.14 -19.23
C SER A 238 33.92 2.37 -17.87
N PRO A 239 34.53 1.93 -16.75
CA PRO A 239 34.09 2.28 -15.41
C PRO A 239 33.92 3.79 -15.26
N GLY A 240 32.75 4.23 -14.76
CA GLY A 240 32.38 5.65 -14.68
C GLY A 240 31.66 6.21 -15.91
N SER A 241 31.43 5.41 -16.96
CA SER A 241 30.46 5.74 -18.01
C SER A 241 29.05 5.73 -17.43
N PHE A 242 28.24 6.74 -17.74
CA PHE A 242 26.91 6.91 -17.17
C PHE A 242 25.88 5.92 -17.72
N ASP A 243 26.17 5.35 -18.89
CA ASP A 243 25.40 4.29 -19.53
C ASP A 243 25.44 2.95 -18.76
N ILE A 244 26.19 2.87 -17.64
CA ILE A 244 26.24 1.69 -16.75
C ILE A 244 25.13 1.68 -15.68
N ILE A 245 24.31 2.73 -15.56
CA ILE A 245 23.19 2.77 -14.60
C ILE A 245 21.97 2.04 -15.20
N ALA A 246 21.75 0.80 -14.80
CA ALA A 246 20.77 -0.12 -15.34
C ALA A 246 19.33 0.37 -15.23
N ARG A 247 18.95 0.94 -14.08
CA ARG A 247 17.58 1.42 -13.86
C ARG A 247 17.10 2.39 -14.94
N ILE A 248 17.98 3.24 -15.47
CA ILE A 248 17.61 4.26 -16.48
C ILE A 248 17.04 3.59 -17.74
N PHE A 249 17.51 2.39 -18.06
CA PHE A 249 17.12 1.61 -19.23
C PHE A 249 15.87 0.74 -18.99
N GLY A 250 15.46 0.53 -17.75
CA GLY A 250 14.20 -0.14 -17.44
C GLY A 250 12.97 0.69 -17.82
N ASP A 251 11.81 0.05 -17.93
CA ASP A 251 10.56 0.76 -18.20
C ASP A 251 10.14 1.59 -16.96
N PRO A 252 10.00 2.91 -17.06
CA PRO A 252 9.71 3.77 -15.90
C PRO A 252 8.32 3.54 -15.32
N SER A 253 7.34 3.12 -16.14
CA SER A 253 6.00 2.79 -15.64
C SER A 253 6.06 1.53 -14.78
N GLN A 254 6.80 0.50 -15.22
CA GLN A 254 6.98 -0.73 -14.47
C GLN A 254 7.81 -0.50 -13.20
N ILE A 255 8.92 0.24 -13.30
CA ILE A 255 9.77 0.56 -12.15
C ILE A 255 9.00 1.33 -11.10
N SER A 256 8.35 2.43 -11.50
CA SER A 256 7.58 3.27 -10.58
C SER A 256 6.45 2.48 -9.92
N SER A 257 5.69 1.71 -10.70
CA SER A 257 4.55 0.98 -10.17
C SER A 257 5.00 -0.15 -9.23
N PHE A 258 6.09 -0.85 -9.56
CA PHE A 258 6.69 -1.83 -8.66
C PHE A 258 7.20 -1.18 -7.37
N CYS A 259 7.97 -0.10 -7.43
CA CYS A 259 8.46 0.60 -6.23
C CYS A 259 7.29 1.06 -5.34
N ASN A 260 6.21 1.59 -5.93
CA ASN A 260 5.00 1.94 -5.18
C ASN A 260 4.32 0.72 -4.54
N ALA A 261 4.22 -0.40 -5.27
CA ALA A 261 3.64 -1.64 -4.75
C ALA A 261 4.48 -2.26 -3.64
N PHE A 262 5.80 -2.31 -3.82
CA PHE A 262 6.74 -2.84 -2.84
C PHE A 262 6.78 -1.96 -1.59
N HIS A 263 6.72 -0.64 -1.76
CA HIS A 263 6.60 0.29 -0.63
C HIS A 263 5.33 0.05 0.20
N TYR A 264 4.23 -0.39 -0.41
CA TYR A 264 3.01 -0.76 0.33
C TYR A 264 3.20 -2.02 1.21
N LEU A 265 4.18 -2.89 0.89
CA LEU A 265 4.59 -4.02 1.74
C LEU A 265 5.39 -3.55 2.96
N GLN A 266 6.10 -2.42 2.82
CA GLN A 266 6.85 -1.81 3.90
C GLN A 266 5.94 -1.02 4.86
N PHE A 267 6.43 -0.85 6.08
CA PHE A 267 5.87 0.07 7.06
C PHE A 267 6.68 1.36 7.00
N SER A 268 6.19 2.34 6.25
CA SER A 268 6.89 3.62 6.04
C SER A 268 6.48 4.71 7.02
N SER A 269 5.43 4.50 7.80
CA SER A 269 5.00 5.45 8.83
C SER A 269 4.40 4.76 10.06
N GLY A 270 4.49 5.42 11.22
CA GLY A 270 3.89 4.91 12.46
C GLY A 270 2.37 4.73 12.36
N SER A 271 1.67 5.56 11.58
CA SER A 271 0.24 5.38 11.30
C SER A 271 -0.02 4.10 10.50
N SER A 272 0.83 3.80 9.50
CA SER A 272 0.78 2.55 8.75
C SER A 272 0.97 1.30 9.61
N LEU A 273 1.91 1.38 10.54
CA LEU A 273 2.13 0.31 11.50
C LEU A 273 0.90 0.12 12.40
N PHE A 274 0.32 1.20 12.91
CA PHE A 274 -0.84 1.15 13.78
C PHE A 274 -2.06 0.48 13.12
N TYR A 275 -2.50 0.96 11.95
CA TYR A 275 -3.75 0.44 11.37
C TYR A 275 -3.60 -1.00 10.85
N LYS A 276 -2.47 -1.34 10.21
CA LYS A 276 -2.23 -2.73 9.75
C LYS A 276 -2.09 -3.69 10.93
N SER A 277 -1.47 -3.24 12.03
CA SER A 277 -1.41 -4.04 13.27
C SER A 277 -2.78 -4.22 13.90
N ALA A 278 -3.60 -3.17 13.98
CA ALA A 278 -4.96 -3.25 14.48
C ALA A 278 -5.82 -4.23 13.65
N LEU A 279 -5.69 -4.20 12.32
CA LEU A 279 -6.39 -5.13 11.42
C LEU A 279 -5.96 -6.58 11.61
N ASN A 280 -4.65 -6.84 11.75
CA ASN A 280 -4.13 -8.19 12.02
C ASN A 280 -4.60 -8.70 13.39
N LEU A 281 -4.56 -7.87 14.43
CA LEU A 281 -5.05 -8.22 15.76
C LEU A 281 -6.55 -8.54 15.76
N LEU A 282 -7.36 -7.71 15.10
CA LEU A 282 -8.79 -7.95 14.92
C LEU A 282 -9.07 -9.24 14.15
N SER A 283 -8.26 -9.55 13.13
CA SER A 283 -8.34 -10.79 12.36
C SER A 283 -8.09 -12.01 13.24
N LEU A 284 -6.97 -12.02 13.98
CA LEU A 284 -6.62 -13.11 14.91
C LEU A 284 -7.69 -13.32 15.99
N TYR A 285 -8.20 -12.24 16.58
CA TYR A 285 -9.28 -12.30 17.56
C TYR A 285 -10.55 -12.95 16.97
N LYS A 286 -10.99 -12.49 15.79
CA LYS A 286 -12.20 -13.00 15.12
C LYS A 286 -12.04 -14.47 14.73
N TRP A 287 -10.89 -14.85 14.16
CA TRP A 287 -10.61 -16.24 13.80
C TRP A 287 -10.49 -17.15 15.02
N ARG A 288 -9.87 -16.70 16.12
CA ARG A 288 -9.83 -17.46 17.38
C ARG A 288 -11.23 -17.74 17.91
N LYS A 289 -12.13 -16.74 17.89
CA LYS A 289 -13.54 -16.91 18.29
C LYS A 289 -14.23 -17.97 17.42
N ILE A 290 -14.10 -17.89 16.10
CA ILE A 290 -14.70 -18.85 15.15
C ILE A 290 -14.19 -20.27 15.40
N ILE A 291 -12.87 -20.43 15.55
CA ILE A 291 -12.26 -21.75 15.75
C ILE A 291 -12.76 -22.37 17.05
N LYS A 292 -12.78 -21.61 18.16
CA LYS A 292 -13.34 -22.09 19.43
C LYS A 292 -14.80 -22.51 19.30
N THR A 293 -15.64 -21.70 18.64
CA THR A 293 -17.05 -22.04 18.42
C THR A 293 -17.23 -23.26 17.52
N LEU A 294 -16.43 -23.43 16.47
CA LEU A 294 -16.48 -24.60 15.59
C LEU A 294 -16.07 -25.89 16.32
N ILE A 295 -15.02 -25.82 17.15
CA ILE A 295 -14.59 -26.96 17.98
C ILE A 295 -15.71 -27.33 18.95
N HIS A 296 -16.30 -26.35 19.64
CA HIS A 296 -17.43 -26.56 20.56
C HIS A 296 -18.64 -27.19 19.85
N ASN A 297 -19.09 -26.63 18.72
CA ASN A 297 -20.23 -27.15 17.94
C ASN A 297 -19.96 -28.57 17.41
N ASN A 298 -18.74 -28.87 16.99
CA ASN A 298 -18.38 -30.22 16.54
C ASN A 298 -18.45 -31.23 17.70
N HIS A 299 -17.99 -30.84 18.90
CA HIS A 299 -18.08 -31.69 20.08
C HIS A 299 -19.52 -31.93 20.51
N GLU A 300 -20.35 -30.89 20.58
CA GLU A 300 -21.78 -31.02 20.85
C GLU A 300 -22.44 -32.00 19.87
N ARG A 301 -22.15 -31.87 18.56
CA ARG A 301 -22.66 -32.80 17.54
C ARG A 301 -22.15 -34.23 17.72
N GLN A 302 -20.88 -34.41 18.11
CA GLN A 302 -20.34 -35.74 18.39
C GLN A 302 -21.00 -36.38 19.61
N ILE A 303 -21.21 -35.61 20.69
CA ILE A 303 -21.92 -36.06 21.89
C ILE A 303 -23.36 -36.43 21.53
N GLU A 304 -24.05 -35.61 20.72
CA GLU A 304 -25.41 -35.89 20.28
C GLU A 304 -25.49 -37.15 19.39
N ARG A 305 -24.52 -37.36 18.48
CA ARG A 305 -24.41 -38.60 17.68
C ARG A 305 -24.20 -39.82 18.56
N LYS A 306 -23.32 -39.73 19.57
CA LYS A 306 -23.09 -40.82 20.55
C LYS A 306 -24.35 -41.11 21.36
N ARG A 307 -25.08 -40.08 21.81
CA ARG A 307 -26.38 -40.23 22.51
C ARG A 307 -27.44 -40.88 21.61
N LYS A 308 -27.56 -40.45 20.35
CA LYS A 308 -28.52 -41.04 19.38
C LYS A 308 -28.16 -42.49 19.00
N ALA A 309 -26.88 -42.83 18.94
CA ALA A 309 -26.42 -44.21 18.71
C ALA A 309 -26.67 -45.13 19.92
N LEU A 310 -26.72 -44.59 21.14
CA LEU A 310 -27.05 -45.35 22.35
C LEU A 310 -28.54 -45.67 22.49
N ILE A 311 -29.42 -44.88 21.86
CA ILE A 311 -30.88 -45.06 21.90
C ILE A 311 -31.29 -45.95 20.71
N LYS A 312 -31.66 -47.22 20.95
CA LYS A 312 -32.21 -48.12 19.92
C LYS A 312 -33.49 -47.54 19.29
N PRO A 313 -33.76 -47.77 17.99
CA PRO A 313 -34.98 -47.26 17.34
C PRO A 313 -36.22 -47.96 17.92
N VAL A 314 -37.19 -47.17 18.37
CA VAL A 314 -38.54 -47.63 18.74
C VAL A 314 -39.29 -48.04 17.46
N PRO A 315 -40.07 -49.14 17.44
CA PRO A 315 -40.85 -49.54 16.27
C PRO A 315 -41.87 -48.46 15.92
N ARG A 316 -41.86 -48.02 14.66
CA ARG A 316 -42.82 -47.04 14.12
C ARG A 316 -44.17 -47.72 13.90
N GLU A 317 -45.17 -47.38 14.71
CA GLU A 317 -46.56 -47.51 14.28
C GLU A 317 -46.90 -46.42 13.26
N SER A 318 -47.60 -46.85 12.22
CA SER A 318 -48.10 -46.06 11.09
C SER A 318 -48.91 -44.83 11.56
N ARG A 319 -48.31 -43.64 11.51
CA ARG A 319 -49.04 -42.36 11.58
C ARG A 319 -49.03 -41.69 10.21
N SER A 320 -49.84 -42.23 9.29
CA SER A 320 -50.10 -41.62 7.97
C SER A 320 -50.92 -40.31 8.01
N GLY A 321 -51.32 -39.82 9.19
CA GLY A 321 -52.09 -38.57 9.34
C GLY A 321 -51.30 -37.33 9.78
N SER A 322 -50.03 -37.47 10.18
CA SER A 322 -49.28 -36.39 10.86
C SER A 322 -48.42 -35.54 9.92
N ILE A 323 -48.08 -36.04 8.73
CA ILE A 323 -47.14 -35.37 7.82
C ILE A 323 -47.85 -34.25 7.07
N THR A 324 -49.07 -34.48 6.59
CA THR A 324 -49.91 -33.44 5.97
C THR A 324 -50.21 -32.33 6.96
N ALA A 325 -50.69 -32.62 8.17
CA ALA A 325 -50.95 -31.59 9.19
C ALA A 325 -49.70 -30.78 9.60
N ALA A 326 -48.51 -31.40 9.65
CA ALA A 326 -47.26 -30.70 9.93
C ALA A 326 -46.77 -29.84 8.74
N ILE A 327 -47.02 -30.30 7.51
CA ILE A 327 -46.72 -29.57 6.28
C ILE A 327 -47.68 -28.38 6.14
N THR A 328 -48.99 -28.54 6.39
CA THR A 328 -49.96 -27.45 6.32
C THR A 328 -49.73 -26.41 7.42
N LYS A 329 -49.28 -26.83 8.61
CA LYS A 329 -48.89 -25.91 9.70
C LYS A 329 -47.60 -25.15 9.38
N ARG A 330 -46.61 -25.80 8.76
CA ARG A 330 -45.39 -25.11 8.29
C ARG A 330 -45.68 -24.14 7.16
N LEU A 331 -46.55 -24.51 6.21
CA LEU A 331 -46.96 -23.64 5.10
C LEU A 331 -47.76 -22.43 5.58
N SER A 332 -48.66 -22.61 6.56
CA SER A 332 -49.41 -21.51 7.17
C SER A 332 -48.53 -20.58 8.01
N GLU A 333 -47.49 -21.11 8.69
CA GLU A 333 -46.47 -20.29 9.37
C GLU A 333 -45.59 -19.50 8.38
N THR A 334 -45.22 -20.06 7.23
CA THR A 334 -44.48 -19.32 6.17
C THR A 334 -45.29 -18.27 5.43
N LEU A 335 -46.63 -18.33 5.47
CA LEU A 335 -47.54 -17.35 4.84
C LEU A 335 -48.08 -16.30 5.81
N THR A 336 -47.74 -16.38 7.10
CA THR A 336 -48.04 -15.29 8.02
C THR A 336 -47.10 -14.10 7.78
N LYS A 337 -47.73 -12.95 7.47
CA LYS A 337 -47.13 -11.63 7.21
C LYS A 337 -45.81 -11.42 7.97
N PRO A 338 -44.76 -10.87 7.33
CA PRO A 338 -43.51 -10.60 8.00
C PRO A 338 -43.81 -9.73 9.23
N LYS A 339 -43.63 -10.27 10.43
CA LYS A 339 -43.73 -9.49 11.65
C LYS A 339 -42.61 -8.46 11.60
N PHE A 340 -42.94 -7.25 11.16
CA PHE A 340 -42.04 -6.09 11.18
C PHE A 340 -41.69 -5.82 12.64
N GLY A 341 -40.60 -6.44 13.12
CA GLY A 341 -40.04 -6.14 14.43
C GLY A 341 -39.64 -4.66 14.49
N LYS A 342 -39.66 -4.07 15.69
CA LYS A 342 -39.34 -2.65 15.96
C LYS A 342 -37.97 -2.17 15.43
N HIS A 343 -37.14 -3.06 14.88
CA HIS A 343 -35.81 -2.79 14.34
C HIS A 343 -35.67 -3.10 12.84
N PHE A 344 -36.76 -3.28 12.07
CA PHE A 344 -36.70 -3.52 10.63
C PHE A 344 -36.14 -2.31 9.85
N ALA A 345 -36.64 -1.11 10.15
CA ALA A 345 -36.22 0.13 9.49
C ALA A 345 -34.70 0.43 9.59
N PRO A 346 -34.06 0.40 10.79
CA PRO A 346 -32.62 0.64 10.88
C PRO A 346 -31.78 -0.47 10.24
N LYS A 347 -32.30 -1.70 10.13
CA LYS A 347 -31.62 -2.80 9.42
C LYS A 347 -31.62 -2.58 7.91
N LEU A 348 -32.78 -2.24 7.35
CA LEU A 348 -32.91 -1.94 5.94
C LEU A 348 -32.03 -0.75 5.57
N LEU A 349 -32.00 0.30 6.40
CA LEU A 349 -31.17 1.47 6.17
C LEU A 349 -29.68 1.15 6.18
N LEU A 350 -29.19 0.38 7.18
CA LEU A 350 -27.78 -0.04 7.21
C LEU A 350 -27.39 -0.89 6.00
N SER A 351 -28.25 -1.82 5.61
CA SER A 351 -28.04 -2.66 4.43
C SER A 351 -28.01 -1.85 3.12
N LEU A 352 -28.91 -0.88 2.97
CA LEU A 352 -28.94 0.02 1.81
C LEU A 352 -27.66 0.87 1.74
N VAL A 353 -27.14 1.33 2.87
CA VAL A 353 -25.86 2.05 2.94
C VAL A 353 -24.71 1.17 2.45
N PHE A 354 -24.63 -0.09 2.90
CA PHE A 354 -23.61 -1.02 2.42
C PHE A 354 -23.71 -1.29 0.91
N LEU A 355 -24.93 -1.49 0.41
CA LEU A 355 -25.18 -1.71 -1.02
C LEU A 355 -24.78 -0.49 -1.86
N ALA A 356 -25.23 0.70 -1.47
CA ALA A 356 -24.92 1.94 -2.17
C ALA A 356 -23.41 2.21 -2.16
N ALA A 357 -22.74 2.07 -1.01
CA ALA A 357 -21.30 2.27 -0.90
C ALA A 357 -20.49 1.31 -1.81
N GLY A 358 -20.88 0.03 -1.84
CA GLY A 358 -20.26 -0.97 -2.71
C GLY A 358 -20.42 -0.63 -4.20
N ILE A 359 -21.64 -0.32 -4.64
CA ILE A 359 -21.93 0.03 -6.03
C ILE A 359 -21.22 1.34 -6.42
N SER A 360 -21.29 2.37 -5.57
CA SER A 360 -20.62 3.65 -5.82
C SER A 360 -19.11 3.49 -5.94
N THR A 361 -18.48 2.70 -5.08
CA THR A 361 -17.03 2.42 -5.15
C THR A 361 -16.68 1.70 -6.44
N PHE A 362 -17.46 0.70 -6.84
CA PHE A 362 -17.26 -0.04 -8.07
C PHE A 362 -17.40 0.87 -9.30
N VAL A 363 -18.51 1.61 -9.41
CA VAL A 363 -18.76 2.54 -10.50
C VAL A 363 -17.69 3.62 -10.58
N TYR A 364 -17.30 4.19 -9.43
CA TYR A 364 -16.21 5.17 -9.38
C TYR A 364 -14.90 4.60 -9.91
N SER A 365 -14.54 3.36 -9.52
CA SER A 365 -13.30 2.74 -9.98
C SER A 365 -13.28 2.51 -11.50
N ILE A 366 -14.35 1.95 -12.07
CA ILE A 366 -14.45 1.71 -13.52
C ILE A 366 -14.49 3.04 -14.27
N GLY A 367 -15.31 4.00 -13.82
CA GLY A 367 -15.43 5.31 -14.43
C GLY A 367 -14.11 6.09 -14.40
N SER A 368 -13.34 6.00 -13.33
CA SER A 368 -12.03 6.65 -13.23
C SER A 368 -11.02 6.07 -14.22
N VAL A 369 -10.98 4.74 -14.36
CA VAL A 369 -10.10 4.09 -15.35
C VAL A 369 -10.50 4.46 -16.77
N VAL A 370 -11.79 4.36 -17.10
CA VAL A 370 -12.29 4.66 -18.46
C VAL A 370 -12.06 6.12 -18.83
N SER A 371 -12.47 7.06 -17.97
CA SER A 371 -12.32 8.49 -18.25
C SER A 371 -10.87 8.93 -18.37
N THR A 372 -9.99 8.44 -17.49
CA THR A 372 -8.56 8.75 -17.56
C THR A 372 -7.92 8.13 -18.80
N THR A 373 -8.26 6.89 -19.15
CA THR A 373 -7.70 6.23 -20.34
C THR A 373 -8.11 6.95 -21.62
N ASP A 374 -9.37 7.34 -21.76
CA ASP A 374 -9.85 8.12 -22.90
C ASP A 374 -9.13 9.47 -23.01
N LEU A 375 -8.97 10.18 -21.90
CA LEU A 375 -8.30 11.48 -21.86
C LEU A 375 -6.80 11.39 -22.16
N CYS A 376 -6.10 10.47 -21.50
CA CYS A 376 -4.65 10.34 -21.58
C CYS A 376 -4.15 9.58 -22.81
N SER A 377 -4.99 8.77 -23.47
CA SER A 377 -4.63 8.07 -24.73
C SER A 377 -4.19 9.03 -25.85
N LYS A 378 -4.58 10.30 -25.77
CA LYS A 378 -4.20 11.37 -26.71
C LYS A 378 -2.74 11.81 -26.55
N TYR A 379 -2.09 11.44 -25.45
CA TYR A 379 -0.73 11.83 -25.10
C TYR A 379 0.18 10.61 -25.04
N GLU A 380 0.81 10.27 -26.16
CA GLU A 380 1.65 9.06 -26.28
C GLU A 380 2.83 9.01 -25.29
N LYS A 381 3.27 10.16 -24.78
CA LYS A 381 4.41 10.28 -23.85
C LYS A 381 4.02 10.17 -22.38
N CYS A 382 2.73 10.00 -22.09
CA CYS A 382 2.27 9.66 -20.77
C CYS A 382 2.31 8.14 -20.59
N VAL A 383 3.35 7.62 -19.92
CA VAL A 383 3.54 6.18 -19.72
C VAL A 383 2.85 5.64 -18.47
N LEU A 384 2.49 6.52 -17.53
CA LEU A 384 1.75 6.17 -16.33
C LEU A 384 0.77 7.29 -15.99
N ALA A 385 -0.50 6.96 -15.78
CA ALA A 385 -1.56 7.92 -15.44
C ALA A 385 -2.13 7.65 -14.05
N SER A 386 -2.59 8.71 -13.38
CA SER A 386 -3.38 8.63 -12.15
C SER A 386 -4.84 8.49 -12.53
N TYR A 387 -5.46 7.36 -12.21
CA TYR A 387 -6.87 7.11 -12.51
C TYR A 387 -7.77 7.94 -11.59
N GLN A 388 -8.35 8.99 -12.15
CA GLN A 388 -9.29 9.89 -11.48
C GLN A 388 -10.59 9.99 -12.29
N TRP A 389 -11.64 10.53 -11.68
CA TRP A 389 -12.90 10.76 -12.37
C TRP A 389 -12.79 11.99 -13.28
N ASN A 390 -12.34 11.78 -14.52
CA ASN A 390 -11.93 12.84 -15.45
C ASN A 390 -12.99 13.17 -16.52
N PHE A 391 -14.26 12.85 -16.28
CA PHE A 391 -15.33 13.19 -17.23
C PHE A 391 -15.50 14.71 -17.35
N GLY A 392 -15.21 15.24 -18.54
CA GLY A 392 -15.28 16.69 -18.81
C GLY A 392 -13.97 17.45 -18.57
N GLU A 393 -12.91 16.77 -18.12
CA GLU A 393 -11.59 17.37 -17.92
C GLU A 393 -10.82 17.50 -19.23
N LYS A 394 -9.97 18.54 -19.30
CA LYS A 394 -9.19 18.87 -20.51
C LYS A 394 -7.75 18.37 -20.46
N HIS A 395 -7.18 18.24 -19.26
CA HIS A 395 -5.75 17.93 -19.07
C HIS A 395 -5.59 16.53 -18.51
N CYS A 396 -4.70 15.74 -19.11
CA CYS A 396 -4.41 14.38 -18.65
C CYS A 396 -3.74 14.40 -17.25
N THR A 397 -4.26 13.60 -16.32
CA THR A 397 -3.70 13.36 -14.99
C THR A 397 -2.50 12.41 -15.07
N CYS A 398 -1.47 12.81 -15.79
CA CYS A 398 -0.28 12.01 -16.02
C CYS A 398 0.65 12.01 -14.80
N LEU A 399 1.16 10.83 -14.43
CA LEU A 399 2.12 10.65 -13.34
C LEU A 399 3.56 10.52 -13.84
N ALA A 400 3.76 9.90 -15.01
CA ALA A 400 5.10 9.71 -15.58
C ALA A 400 5.14 10.15 -17.04
N PHE A 401 5.95 11.17 -17.30
CA PHE A 401 6.36 11.58 -18.63
C PHE A 401 7.63 10.81 -19.01
N ALA A 402 7.59 10.07 -20.12
CA ALA A 402 8.78 9.44 -20.67
C ALA A 402 8.86 9.62 -22.18
N ASP A 403 9.84 10.40 -22.64
CA ASP A 403 10.20 10.51 -24.06
C ASP A 403 11.68 10.18 -24.23
N ARG A 404 11.92 8.93 -24.63
CA ARG A 404 13.25 8.32 -24.64
C ARG A 404 13.56 7.80 -26.03
N GLN A 405 14.70 8.19 -26.57
CA GLN A 405 15.29 7.54 -27.73
C GLN A 405 16.52 6.75 -27.31
N MET A 406 16.38 5.43 -27.15
CA MET A 406 17.43 4.57 -26.57
C MET A 406 18.48 4.11 -27.58
N SER A 407 18.21 4.26 -28.88
CA SER A 407 19.08 3.80 -29.95
C SER A 407 19.07 4.78 -31.15
N PRO A 408 19.70 5.96 -31.01
CA PRO A 408 19.90 6.87 -32.14
C PRO A 408 20.69 6.14 -33.24
N LYS A 409 20.25 6.21 -34.50
CA LYS A 409 20.83 5.42 -35.60
C LYS A 409 22.04 6.08 -36.25
N ASN A 410 22.15 7.39 -36.15
CA ASN A 410 23.21 8.16 -36.78
C ASN A 410 23.59 9.39 -35.96
N TYR A 411 24.76 9.96 -36.27
CA TYR A 411 25.32 11.12 -35.57
C TYR A 411 24.40 12.35 -35.62
N ALA A 412 23.68 12.56 -36.73
CA ALA A 412 22.79 13.71 -36.88
C ALA A 412 21.56 13.61 -35.96
N GLU A 413 20.98 12.42 -35.84
CA GLU A 413 19.87 12.14 -34.92
C GLU A 413 20.28 12.35 -33.46
N TRP A 414 21.50 11.96 -33.11
CA TRP A 414 22.03 12.14 -31.76
C TRP A 414 22.38 13.60 -31.44
N THR A 415 23.00 14.31 -32.37
CA THR A 415 23.40 15.72 -32.16
C THR A 415 22.27 16.72 -32.30
N ASN A 416 21.22 16.40 -33.08
CA ASN A 416 20.03 17.23 -33.28
C ASN A 416 18.74 16.44 -32.96
N PRO A 417 18.49 16.15 -31.67
CA PRO A 417 17.33 15.37 -31.27
C PRO A 417 16.03 16.20 -31.38
N GLU A 418 14.90 15.52 -31.62
CA GLU A 418 13.58 16.16 -31.69
C GLU A 418 13.22 16.86 -30.38
N GLY A 419 12.62 18.05 -30.47
CA GLY A 419 12.11 18.80 -29.33
C GLY A 419 10.91 18.14 -28.66
N THR A 420 10.90 18.12 -27.33
CA THR A 420 9.79 17.56 -26.54
C THR A 420 9.25 18.53 -25.47
N THR A 421 9.77 19.76 -25.39
CA THR A 421 9.33 20.80 -24.44
C THR A 421 7.81 21.03 -24.46
N SER A 422 7.19 21.11 -25.64
CA SER A 422 5.73 21.32 -25.75
C SER A 422 4.91 20.12 -25.29
N LYS A 423 5.41 18.89 -25.52
CA LYS A 423 4.78 17.65 -25.05
C LYS A 423 4.86 17.56 -23.53
N LEU A 424 6.01 17.92 -22.96
CA LEU A 424 6.21 17.99 -21.51
C LEU A 424 5.31 19.06 -20.88
N ALA A 425 5.27 20.27 -21.44
CA ALA A 425 4.40 21.37 -20.98
C ALA A 425 2.93 20.93 -20.92
N ALA A 426 2.43 20.32 -22.01
CA ALA A 426 1.03 19.89 -22.10
C ALA A 426 0.65 18.83 -21.05
N LEU A 427 1.59 17.95 -20.67
CA LEU A 427 1.39 16.94 -19.63
C LEU A 427 1.64 17.47 -18.22
N ALA A 428 2.42 18.54 -18.07
CA ALA A 428 2.65 19.22 -16.79
C ALA A 428 1.47 20.11 -16.36
N MET A 429 0.61 20.54 -17.29
CA MET A 429 -0.54 21.41 -17.03
C MET A 429 -1.45 20.95 -15.88
N ALA A 430 -1.63 19.64 -15.70
CA ALA A 430 -2.46 19.09 -14.62
C ALA A 430 -1.77 19.14 -13.24
N GLY A 431 -0.45 19.34 -13.17
CA GLY A 431 0.31 19.38 -11.92
C GLY A 431 0.53 18.02 -11.24
N GLU A 432 0.22 16.91 -11.94
CA GLU A 432 0.21 15.54 -11.37
C GLU A 432 1.51 14.76 -11.64
N LEU A 433 2.46 15.32 -12.41
CA LEU A 433 3.70 14.63 -12.76
C LEU A 433 4.54 14.35 -11.51
N ARG A 434 4.96 13.09 -11.40
CA ARG A 434 5.89 12.58 -10.38
C ARG A 434 7.22 12.17 -10.98
N ILE A 435 7.23 11.76 -12.25
CA ILE A 435 8.42 11.27 -12.95
C ILE A 435 8.51 11.99 -14.29
N VAL A 436 9.67 12.57 -14.56
CA VAL A 436 10.05 13.11 -15.87
C VAL A 436 11.32 12.40 -16.32
N GLN A 437 11.24 11.67 -17.43
CA GLN A 437 12.38 11.01 -18.04
C GLN A 437 12.49 11.41 -19.50
N VAL A 438 13.59 12.08 -19.84
CA VAL A 438 13.90 12.54 -21.19
C VAL A 438 15.30 12.07 -21.54
N ILE A 439 15.41 11.27 -22.60
CA ILE A 439 16.68 10.70 -23.05
C ILE A 439 16.80 10.89 -24.56
N ASN A 440 17.88 11.51 -25.03
CA ASN A 440 18.12 11.80 -26.46
C ASN A 440 16.93 12.54 -27.12
N ARG A 441 16.35 13.52 -26.41
CA ARG A 441 15.26 14.40 -26.85
C ARG A 441 15.52 15.82 -26.35
N ALA A 442 15.31 16.83 -27.17
CA ALA A 442 15.64 18.20 -26.81
C ALA A 442 14.59 18.82 -25.87
N VAL A 443 15.06 19.29 -24.70
CA VAL A 443 14.37 20.18 -23.76
C VAL A 443 15.37 21.27 -23.34
N PRO A 444 15.65 22.26 -24.21
CA PRO A 444 16.66 23.28 -23.93
C PRO A 444 16.31 24.12 -22.70
N GLU A 445 15.01 24.39 -22.54
CA GLU A 445 14.41 25.07 -21.40
C GLU A 445 13.30 24.20 -20.83
N LEU A 446 13.26 24.09 -19.49
CA LEU A 446 12.17 23.42 -18.80
C LEU A 446 10.91 24.30 -18.85
N PRO A 447 9.74 23.74 -19.22
CA PRO A 447 8.53 24.53 -19.35
C PRO A 447 8.02 25.03 -17.98
N GLU A 448 7.52 26.25 -17.92
CA GLU A 448 7.01 26.88 -16.69
C GLU A 448 5.85 26.10 -16.07
N GLU A 449 5.06 25.39 -16.87
CA GLU A 449 4.00 24.50 -16.42
C GLU A 449 4.51 23.42 -15.45
N LEU A 450 5.78 23.01 -15.60
CA LEU A 450 6.40 22.02 -14.72
C LEU A 450 6.47 22.48 -13.25
N LYS A 451 6.48 23.80 -13.01
CA LYS A 451 6.42 24.39 -11.67
C LYS A 451 5.16 23.98 -10.90
N ALA A 452 4.06 23.64 -11.58
CA ALA A 452 2.84 23.17 -10.94
C ALA A 452 2.98 21.76 -10.32
N CYS A 453 3.97 20.97 -10.75
CA CYS A 453 4.18 19.58 -10.34
C CYS A 453 4.92 19.48 -9.00
N ARG A 454 4.28 19.90 -7.90
CA ARG A 454 4.87 20.00 -6.55
C ARG A 454 5.32 18.67 -5.93
N TYR A 455 4.82 17.56 -6.46
CA TYR A 455 5.11 16.20 -5.99
C TYR A 455 6.04 15.45 -6.93
N LEU A 456 6.85 16.16 -7.72
CA LEU A 456 7.86 15.54 -8.58
C LEU A 456 8.87 14.78 -7.71
N GLU A 457 9.01 13.47 -7.96
CA GLU A 457 9.85 12.55 -7.21
C GLU A 457 11.13 12.20 -7.98
N GLN A 458 11.08 12.20 -9.32
CA GLN A 458 12.21 11.80 -10.16
C GLN A 458 12.30 12.67 -11.42
N MET A 459 13.50 13.15 -11.71
CA MET A 459 13.84 13.86 -12.95
C MET A 459 15.12 13.27 -13.55
N ILE A 460 15.01 12.78 -14.78
CA ILE A 460 16.13 12.27 -15.58
C ILE A 460 16.16 13.05 -16.89
N LEU A 461 17.23 13.79 -17.10
CA LEU A 461 17.51 14.55 -18.32
C LEU A 461 18.87 14.10 -18.85
N ALA A 462 18.89 13.22 -19.83
CA ALA A 462 20.11 12.75 -20.47
C ALA A 462 20.15 13.15 -21.95
N TYR A 463 21.19 13.88 -22.36
CA TYR A 463 21.38 14.34 -23.74
C TYR A 463 20.20 15.21 -24.22
N THR A 464 19.78 16.17 -23.38
CA THR A 464 18.55 16.95 -23.57
C THR A 464 18.75 18.37 -24.07
N LYS A 465 20.00 18.78 -24.35
CA LYS A 465 20.34 20.17 -24.71
C LYS A 465 19.97 21.22 -23.65
N THR A 466 19.69 20.80 -22.41
CA THR A 466 19.25 21.70 -21.33
C THR A 466 20.39 22.62 -20.91
N GLN A 467 20.17 23.94 -20.99
CA GLN A 467 21.23 24.95 -20.80
C GLN A 467 21.25 25.54 -19.38
N HIS A 468 20.07 25.64 -18.75
CA HIS A 468 19.89 26.24 -17.44
C HIS A 468 18.87 25.46 -16.63
N LEU A 469 19.10 25.38 -15.31
CA LEU A 469 18.08 24.96 -14.35
C LEU A 469 17.39 26.22 -13.80
N PRO A 470 16.07 26.36 -13.96
CA PRO A 470 15.36 27.53 -13.48
C PRO A 470 15.34 27.57 -11.95
N GLU A 471 15.35 28.77 -11.36
CA GLU A 471 15.40 28.97 -9.91
C GLU A 471 14.23 28.30 -9.17
N TRP A 472 13.05 28.24 -9.79
CA TRP A 472 11.87 27.59 -9.21
C TRP A 472 12.04 26.08 -9.03
N MET A 473 13.09 25.45 -9.58
CA MET A 473 13.39 24.04 -9.33
C MET A 473 13.68 23.77 -7.84
N SER A 474 14.14 24.79 -7.11
CA SER A 474 14.24 24.76 -5.64
C SER A 474 12.88 24.55 -4.96
N GLU A 475 11.75 24.66 -5.65
CA GLU A 475 10.44 24.40 -5.06
C GLU A 475 10.06 22.90 -5.05
N PHE A 476 10.86 22.02 -5.68
CA PHE A 476 10.62 20.56 -5.73
C PHE A 476 11.16 19.82 -4.50
N SER A 477 10.56 20.09 -3.34
CA SER A 477 10.95 19.48 -2.06
C SER A 477 10.79 17.95 -2.00
N HIS A 478 9.95 17.35 -2.86
CA HIS A 478 9.71 15.91 -2.90
C HIS A 478 10.67 15.14 -3.83
N LEU A 479 11.60 15.82 -4.49
CA LEU A 479 12.51 15.21 -5.45
C LEU A 479 13.47 14.23 -4.73
N LYS A 480 13.52 12.99 -5.20
CA LYS A 480 14.33 11.89 -4.64
C LYS A 480 15.47 11.49 -5.56
N TYR A 481 15.27 11.68 -6.86
CA TYR A 481 16.20 11.27 -7.90
C TYR A 481 16.38 12.39 -8.92
N LEU A 482 17.61 12.90 -9.02
CA LEU A 482 17.98 13.89 -10.03
C LEU A 482 19.19 13.39 -10.81
N HIS A 483 18.99 13.15 -12.11
CA HIS A 483 20.05 12.82 -13.05
C HIS A 483 20.03 13.83 -14.18
N ILE A 484 21.11 14.56 -14.34
CA ILE A 484 21.30 15.47 -15.45
C ILE A 484 22.62 15.16 -16.12
N GLU A 485 22.54 14.92 -17.42
CA GLU A 485 23.68 14.56 -18.24
C GLU A 485 23.65 15.32 -19.55
N GLY A 486 24.72 16.07 -19.79
CA GLY A 486 24.91 16.80 -21.03
C GLY A 486 25.32 15.86 -22.16
N ASP A 487 25.33 16.40 -23.38
CA ASP A 487 25.96 15.74 -24.51
C ASP A 487 27.30 16.42 -24.85
N TYR A 488 27.88 15.98 -25.95
CA TYR A 488 29.18 16.46 -26.42
C TYR A 488 29.08 17.74 -27.29
N THR A 489 27.90 18.37 -27.36
CA THR A 489 27.67 19.61 -28.09
C THR A 489 27.73 20.83 -27.16
N ASP A 490 27.72 22.04 -27.72
CA ASP A 490 27.85 23.26 -26.93
C ASP A 490 26.59 23.64 -26.13
N GLN A 491 25.45 22.98 -26.39
CA GLN A 491 24.19 23.24 -25.70
C GLN A 491 24.03 22.31 -24.49
N ARG A 492 24.54 22.76 -23.35
CA ARG A 492 24.51 22.03 -22.08
C ARG A 492 24.57 23.00 -20.92
N LEU A 493 24.44 22.47 -19.71
CA LEU A 493 24.47 23.24 -18.48
C LEU A 493 25.72 24.10 -18.39
N SER A 494 25.50 25.41 -18.30
CA SER A 494 26.54 26.43 -18.18
C SER A 494 26.57 27.05 -16.78
N SER A 495 25.44 27.05 -16.08
CA SER A 495 25.31 27.54 -14.72
C SER A 495 24.22 26.80 -13.96
N VAL A 496 24.41 26.71 -12.64
CA VAL A 496 23.41 26.20 -11.69
C VAL A 496 23.22 27.27 -10.63
N ALA A 497 21.98 27.66 -10.35
CA ALA A 497 21.68 28.70 -9.37
C ALA A 497 22.14 28.29 -7.95
N ASP A 498 22.72 29.24 -7.21
CA ASP A 498 23.06 29.02 -5.81
C ASP A 498 21.79 28.72 -5.00
N GLY A 499 21.85 27.74 -4.10
CA GLY A 499 20.72 27.34 -3.24
C GLY A 499 19.64 26.45 -3.89
N ILE A 500 19.81 26.01 -5.15
CA ILE A 500 18.82 25.14 -5.83
C ILE A 500 18.54 23.84 -5.07
N PHE A 501 19.51 23.35 -4.28
CA PHE A 501 19.43 22.10 -3.52
C PHE A 501 19.01 22.29 -2.05
N ASP A 502 18.82 23.52 -1.58
CA ASP A 502 18.64 23.81 -0.14
C ASP A 502 17.36 23.20 0.44
N THR A 503 16.34 23.05 -0.38
CA THR A 503 15.00 22.55 -0.03
C THR A 503 14.80 21.07 -0.36
N MET A 504 15.74 20.45 -1.09
CA MET A 504 15.63 19.08 -1.61
C MET A 504 16.05 18.03 -0.58
N SER A 505 15.51 18.13 0.63
CA SER A 505 15.85 17.24 1.76
C SER A 505 15.55 15.75 1.51
N HIS A 506 14.69 15.42 0.54
CA HIS A 506 14.36 14.04 0.16
C HIS A 506 15.27 13.45 -0.93
N LEU A 507 16.22 14.22 -1.46
CA LEU A 507 17.09 13.77 -2.54
C LEU A 507 18.02 12.65 -2.04
N THR A 508 17.97 11.51 -2.71
CA THR A 508 18.76 10.31 -2.39
C THR A 508 19.81 9.97 -3.45
N PHE A 509 19.62 10.47 -4.67
CA PHE A 509 20.50 10.25 -5.80
C PHE A 509 20.65 11.57 -6.56
N LEU A 510 21.90 12.02 -6.68
CA LEU A 510 22.27 13.18 -7.46
C LEU A 510 23.38 12.79 -8.44
N HIS A 511 23.11 13.02 -9.72
CA HIS A 511 24.08 12.78 -10.77
C HIS A 511 24.14 13.97 -11.72
N LEU A 512 25.34 14.53 -11.89
CA LEU A 512 25.65 15.63 -12.79
C LEU A 512 26.84 15.21 -13.67
N GLY A 513 26.59 15.05 -14.97
CA GLY A 513 27.57 14.52 -15.92
C GLY A 513 27.70 15.33 -17.21
N VAL A 514 28.90 15.37 -17.80
CA VAL A 514 29.15 15.94 -19.14
C VAL A 514 28.77 17.42 -19.23
N HIS A 515 29.31 18.22 -18.31
CA HIS A 515 29.14 19.68 -18.29
C HIS A 515 30.51 20.36 -18.19
N PRO A 516 31.35 20.27 -19.24
CA PRO A 516 32.71 20.79 -19.19
C PRO A 516 32.77 22.30 -18.99
N ASN A 517 31.73 23.04 -19.40
CA ASN A 517 31.68 24.50 -19.28
C ASN A 517 31.21 25.00 -17.90
N LEU A 518 30.85 24.10 -16.98
CA LEU A 518 30.31 24.47 -15.67
C LEU A 518 31.45 24.74 -14.69
N GLU A 519 31.60 26.01 -14.28
CA GLU A 519 32.73 26.44 -13.43
C GLU A 519 32.50 26.20 -11.93
N LYS A 520 31.24 26.23 -11.48
CA LYS A 520 30.86 26.15 -10.06
C LYS A 520 29.60 25.31 -9.88
N LEU A 521 29.59 24.52 -8.80
CA LEU A 521 28.40 23.83 -8.30
C LEU A 521 27.93 24.47 -6.99
N PRO A 522 26.62 24.50 -6.72
CA PRO A 522 26.06 24.98 -5.45
C PRO A 522 26.39 24.02 -4.29
N SER A 523 26.14 24.47 -3.05
CA SER A 523 26.36 23.66 -1.84
C SER A 523 25.46 22.42 -1.81
N PHE A 524 25.97 21.32 -1.26
CA PHE A 524 25.22 20.09 -0.99
C PHE A 524 24.82 19.92 0.48
N SER A 525 25.17 20.88 1.36
CA SER A 525 25.03 20.76 2.82
C SER A 525 23.62 20.40 3.34
N SER A 526 22.59 20.70 2.56
CA SER A 526 21.19 20.43 2.90
C SER A 526 20.71 19.02 2.51
N LEU A 527 21.49 18.28 1.70
CA LEU A 527 21.15 16.98 1.12
C LEU A 527 21.43 15.81 2.07
N LYS A 528 20.85 15.85 3.29
CA LYS A 528 21.15 14.89 4.38
C LYS A 528 20.85 13.43 4.07
N ASN A 529 19.93 13.16 3.13
CA ASN A 529 19.51 11.82 2.73
C ASN A 529 20.20 11.34 1.45
N LEU A 530 21.18 12.07 0.93
CA LEU A 530 21.88 11.72 -0.30
C LEU A 530 22.72 10.47 -0.07
N ARG A 531 22.48 9.43 -0.88
CA ARG A 531 23.17 8.13 -0.81
C ARG A 531 24.19 7.94 -1.93
N TYR A 532 23.86 8.47 -3.11
CA TYR A 532 24.72 8.41 -4.30
C TYR A 532 24.97 9.82 -4.82
N LEU A 533 26.25 10.15 -5.03
CA LEU A 533 26.70 11.37 -5.68
C LEU A 533 27.63 11.03 -6.85
N GLY A 534 27.22 11.38 -8.06
CA GLY A 534 28.06 11.29 -9.25
C GLY A 534 28.33 12.68 -9.84
N ILE A 535 29.61 13.04 -9.96
CA ILE A 535 30.08 14.24 -10.64
C ILE A 535 31.12 13.81 -11.64
N ALA A 536 30.85 13.97 -12.93
CA ALA A 536 31.86 13.58 -13.91
C ALA A 536 31.83 14.35 -15.23
N VAL A 537 33.00 14.42 -15.86
CA VAL A 537 33.27 15.20 -17.08
C VAL A 537 32.90 16.67 -16.86
N MET A 538 33.68 17.31 -15.99
CA MET A 538 33.49 18.68 -15.50
C MET A 538 34.81 19.47 -15.64
N ASP A 539 35.21 19.73 -16.88
CA ASP A 539 36.54 20.25 -17.23
C ASP A 539 36.88 21.61 -16.60
N LEU A 540 35.90 22.53 -16.52
CA LEU A 540 36.08 23.86 -15.95
C LEU A 540 35.76 23.97 -14.46
N LEU A 541 35.27 22.91 -13.81
CA LEU A 541 34.88 22.95 -12.40
C LEU A 541 36.09 23.21 -11.50
N ILE A 542 36.07 24.33 -10.77
CA ILE A 542 37.20 24.83 -9.99
C ILE A 542 37.34 24.09 -8.65
N GLU A 543 36.21 23.82 -7.99
CA GLU A 543 36.14 23.16 -6.69
C GLU A 543 34.94 22.22 -6.61
N ILE A 544 35.13 21.10 -5.91
CA ILE A 544 34.04 20.19 -5.59
C ILE A 544 33.40 20.70 -4.29
N PRO A 545 32.07 20.88 -4.23
CA PRO A 545 31.39 21.35 -3.01
C PRO A 545 31.70 20.48 -1.78
N SER A 546 31.56 21.06 -0.59
CA SER A 546 31.76 20.31 0.65
C SER A 546 30.78 19.15 0.78
N PHE A 547 31.27 18.00 1.25
CA PHE A 547 30.44 16.86 1.64
C PHE A 547 29.93 16.96 3.09
N GLU A 548 30.25 18.04 3.80
CA GLU A 548 29.74 18.31 5.14
C GLU A 548 28.20 18.32 5.14
N GLY A 549 27.60 17.52 6.03
CA GLY A 549 26.15 17.36 6.14
C GLY A 549 25.55 16.19 5.35
N LEU A 550 26.34 15.51 4.51
CA LEU A 550 25.91 14.32 3.73
C LEU A 550 26.07 13.02 4.55
N SER A 551 25.31 12.89 5.65
CA SER A 551 25.48 11.79 6.62
C SER A 551 25.16 10.39 6.08
N GLU A 552 24.35 10.28 5.03
CA GLU A 552 23.90 9.00 4.45
C GLU A 552 24.64 8.63 3.15
N LEU A 553 25.67 9.39 2.78
CA LEU A 553 26.40 9.22 1.52
C LEU A 553 27.25 7.94 1.56
N GLY A 554 26.93 6.98 0.70
CA GLY A 554 27.65 5.71 0.59
C GLY A 554 28.52 5.66 -0.67
N ASP A 555 27.98 6.11 -1.80
CA ASP A 555 28.62 5.97 -3.11
C ASP A 555 28.96 7.33 -3.70
N VAL A 556 30.25 7.55 -3.96
CA VAL A 556 30.77 8.78 -4.54
C VAL A 556 31.59 8.46 -5.78
N ILE A 557 31.16 9.00 -6.92
CA ILE A 557 31.88 8.92 -8.18
C ILE A 557 32.29 10.33 -8.59
N VAL A 558 33.60 10.57 -8.59
CA VAL A 558 34.20 11.79 -9.14
C VAL A 558 35.14 11.37 -10.26
N ALA A 559 34.78 11.65 -11.50
CA ALA A 559 35.57 11.25 -12.67
C ALA A 559 35.78 12.40 -13.65
N HIS A 560 37.01 12.58 -14.14
CA HIS A 560 37.35 13.63 -15.11
C HIS A 560 36.96 15.05 -14.64
N VAL A 561 37.54 15.49 -13.53
CA VAL A 561 37.42 16.86 -12.99
C VAL A 561 38.83 17.47 -12.84
N PRO A 562 39.54 17.73 -13.95
CA PRO A 562 40.99 18.00 -13.94
C PRO A 562 41.39 19.31 -13.26
N ARG A 563 40.48 20.28 -13.14
CA ARG A 563 40.73 21.58 -12.50
C ARG A 563 40.38 21.63 -11.01
N ALA A 564 39.64 20.65 -10.51
CA ALA A 564 39.33 20.58 -9.08
C ALA A 564 40.61 20.27 -8.30
N THR A 565 41.15 21.28 -7.63
CA THR A 565 42.41 21.16 -6.87
C THR A 565 42.22 20.65 -5.44
N ARG A 566 40.98 20.60 -4.96
CA ARG A 566 40.62 20.16 -3.61
C ARG A 566 39.41 19.25 -3.67
N LEU A 567 39.56 18.06 -3.10
CA LEU A 567 38.44 17.27 -2.63
C LEU A 567 38.19 17.72 -1.18
N SER A 568 37.00 18.24 -0.89
CA SER A 568 36.59 18.48 0.49
C SER A 568 36.68 17.16 1.27
N SER A 569 37.19 17.21 2.50
CA SER A 569 37.50 16.01 3.27
C SER A 569 36.25 15.17 3.51
N LEU A 570 36.31 13.89 3.14
CA LEU A 570 35.48 12.83 3.70
C LEU A 570 35.95 12.63 5.16
N GLU A 571 35.60 13.53 6.07
CA GLU A 571 35.80 13.26 7.50
C GLU A 571 34.73 12.23 7.91
N SER A 572 35.23 11.02 8.18
CA SER A 572 34.52 9.83 8.66
C SER A 572 33.93 10.02 10.05
#